data_AF-K3WCT8-F1
#
_entry.id   AF-K3WCT8-F1
#
_cell.length_a   1.000
_cell.length_b   1.000
_cell.length_c   1.000
_cell.angle_alpha   90.00
_cell.angle_beta   90.00
_cell.angle_gamma   90.00
#
_symmetry.space_group_name_H-M   'P 1'
#
loop_
_entity.id
_entity.type
_entity.pdbx_description
1 polymer ?
#
loop_
_entity_poly.entity_id
_entity_poly.type
_entity_poly.pdbx_seq_one_letter_code
_entity_poly.pdbx_strand_id
1 'polypeptide(L)'
;MAPNMESTHHEAASTTSPSVIDTFIQEFKTIQSRYEEPGMDVFESRGKHDMQKTLQAFIDAETPITMVLPAFPFKSPNNDDK
;
A
#
# COMPACT_ATOMS: atom_id res chain seq x y z
N MET A 1 -8.66 58.10 10.00
CA MET A 1 -8.27 57.01 9.07
C MET A 1 -7.37 56.07 9.83
N ALA A 2 -7.81 54.84 10.07
CA ALA A 2 -7.02 53.76 10.66
C ALA A 2 -7.15 52.53 9.74
N PRO A 3 -6.07 51.77 9.51
CA PRO A 3 -6.04 50.72 8.49
C PRO A 3 -6.74 49.45 8.96
N ASN A 4 -7.58 48.87 8.11
CA ASN A 4 -8.10 47.51 8.28
C ASN A 4 -6.93 46.51 8.20
N MET A 5 -6.67 45.81 9.29
CA MET A 5 -5.81 44.63 9.31
C MET A 5 -6.65 43.42 8.87
N GLU A 6 -6.66 43.15 7.56
CA GLU A 6 -7.18 41.89 7.04
C GLU A 6 -6.18 40.79 7.41
N SER A 7 -6.57 39.93 8.36
CA SER A 7 -5.79 38.76 8.74
C SER A 7 -5.99 37.69 7.68
N THR A 8 -5.08 37.67 6.70
CA THR A 8 -4.98 36.57 5.74
C THR A 8 -4.57 35.32 6.51
N HIS A 9 -5.55 34.50 6.88
CA HIS A 9 -5.30 33.13 7.31
C HIS A 9 -4.67 32.39 6.12
N HIS A 10 -3.34 32.33 6.11
CA HIS A 10 -2.62 31.32 5.34
C HIS A 10 -3.02 29.97 5.93
N GLU A 11 -4.05 29.35 5.34
CA GLU A 11 -4.32 27.94 5.48
C GLU A 11 -3.07 27.22 4.94
N ALA A 12 -2.17 26.90 5.86
CA ALA A 12 -1.04 26.05 5.58
C ALA A 12 -1.62 24.74 5.07
N ALA A 13 -1.53 24.52 3.75
CA ALA A 13 -1.78 23.25 3.13
C ALA A 13 -1.01 22.22 3.94
N SER A 14 -1.75 21.49 4.78
CA SER A 14 -1.19 20.46 5.64
C SER A 14 -0.81 19.35 4.68
N THR A 15 0.44 19.37 4.23
CA THR A 15 1.13 18.25 3.60
C THR A 15 1.21 17.14 4.64
N THR A 16 0.05 16.53 4.88
CA THR A 16 -0.12 15.38 5.75
C THR A 16 0.68 14.28 5.09
N SER A 17 1.76 13.86 5.72
CA SER A 17 2.54 12.73 5.23
C SER A 17 1.59 11.57 4.96
N PRO A 18 1.68 10.90 3.79
CA PRO A 18 0.79 9.82 3.45
C PRO A 18 0.82 8.78 4.57
N SER A 19 -0.34 8.21 4.91
CA SER A 19 -0.38 7.21 5.97
C SER A 19 0.53 6.02 5.58
N VAL A 20 1.07 5.34 6.59
CA VAL A 20 1.89 4.13 6.38
C VAL A 20 1.11 3.10 5.55
N ILE A 21 -0.21 3.02 5.77
CA ILE A 21 -1.11 2.14 5.02
C ILE A 21 -1.19 2.55 3.56
N ASP A 22 -1.41 3.83 3.27
CA ASP A 22 -1.52 4.31 1.89
C ASP A 22 -0.21 4.08 1.12
N THR A 23 0.93 4.34 1.77
CA THR A 23 2.25 4.11 1.21
C THR A 23 2.46 2.62 0.89
N PHE A 24 2.10 1.73 1.83
CA PHE A 24 2.21 0.28 1.63
C PHE A 24 1.34 -0.21 0.47
N ILE A 25 0.08 0.22 0.41
CA ILE A 25 -0.86 -0.17 -0.65
C ILE A 25 -0.35 0.31 -2.02
N GLN A 26 0.20 1.52 -2.09
CA GLN A 26 0.77 2.05 -3.33
C GLN A 26 1.97 1.23 -3.81
N GLU A 27 2.88 0.87 -2.92
CA GLU A 27 4.03 0.00 -3.24
C GLU A 27 3.55 -1.39 -3.71
N PHE A 28 2.58 -1.98 -3.00
CA PHE A 28 2.01 -3.27 -3.37
C PHE A 28 1.42 -3.24 -4.79
N LYS A 29 0.60 -2.21 -5.12
CA LYS A 29 0.05 -2.03 -6.47
C LYS A 29 1.13 -1.88 -7.54
N THR A 30 2.19 -1.14 -7.21
CA THR A 30 3.30 -0.91 -8.13
C THR A 30 4.02 -2.22 -8.46
N ILE A 31 4.11 -3.15 -7.52
CA ILE A 31 4.65 -4.49 -7.75
C ILE A 31 3.64 -5.35 -8.50
N GLN A 32 2.39 -5.37 -8.05
CA GLN A 32 1.31 -6.18 -8.62
C GLN A 32 1.11 -5.90 -10.12
N SER A 33 1.10 -4.63 -10.53
CA SER A 33 0.90 -4.22 -11.92
C SER A 33 1.91 -4.80 -12.91
N ARG A 34 3.06 -5.30 -12.44
CA ARG A 34 4.07 -5.99 -13.27
C ARG A 34 3.66 -7.41 -13.64
N TYR A 35 2.70 -7.98 -12.90
CA TYR A 35 2.27 -9.38 -12.98
C TYR A 35 0.77 -9.52 -13.27
N GLU A 36 0.01 -8.42 -13.33
CA GLU A 36 -1.41 -8.48 -13.64
C GLU A 36 -1.63 -8.95 -15.08
N GLU A 37 -2.34 -10.06 -15.22
CA GLU A 37 -2.96 -10.40 -16.50
C GLU A 37 -4.20 -9.53 -16.71
N PRO A 38 -4.45 -9.04 -17.94
CA PRO A 38 -5.63 -8.24 -18.24
C PRO A 38 -6.93 -8.95 -17.80
N GLY A 39 -7.70 -8.30 -16.93
CA GLY A 39 -9.04 -8.77 -16.53
C GLY A 39 -9.14 -9.45 -15.15
N MET A 40 -8.06 -9.55 -14.38
CA MET A 40 -8.11 -10.07 -13.00
C MET A 40 -7.72 -9.02 -11.96
N ASP A 41 -8.65 -8.12 -11.62
CA ASP A 41 -8.48 -7.19 -10.49
C ASP A 41 -9.11 -7.75 -9.20
N VAL A 42 -8.53 -8.86 -8.72
CA VAL A 42 -8.95 -9.50 -7.45
C VAL A 42 -8.47 -8.66 -6.24
N PHE A 43 -7.43 -7.85 -6.43
CA PHE A 43 -6.89 -7.02 -5.37
C PHE A 43 -7.81 -5.84 -5.03
N GLU A 44 -8.26 -5.03 -5.99
CA GLU A 44 -9.14 -3.90 -5.67
C GLU A 44 -10.51 -4.37 -5.17
N SER A 45 -11.03 -5.47 -5.72
CA SER A 45 -12.36 -5.95 -5.36
C SER A 45 -12.44 -6.56 -3.96
N ARG A 46 -11.34 -7.13 -3.45
CA ARG A 46 -11.34 -7.82 -2.15
C ARG A 46 -10.05 -7.65 -1.36
N GLY A 47 -8.89 -7.87 -2.00
CA GLY A 47 -7.60 -7.91 -1.31
C GLY A 47 -7.21 -6.62 -0.61
N LYS A 48 -7.57 -5.46 -1.16
CA LYS A 48 -7.22 -4.14 -0.60
C LYS A 48 -7.85 -3.90 0.77
N HIS A 49 -9.14 -4.20 0.93
CA HIS A 49 -9.82 -4.00 2.20
C HIS A 49 -9.24 -4.90 3.31
N ASP A 50 -9.04 -6.19 2.99
CA ASP A 50 -8.47 -7.16 3.91
C ASP A 50 -7.03 -6.78 4.30
N MET A 51 -6.24 -6.28 3.35
CA MET A 51 -4.87 -5.81 3.58
C MET A 51 -4.84 -4.57 4.47
N GLN A 52 -5.66 -3.55 4.20
CA GLN A 52 -5.74 -2.35 5.03
C GLN A 52 -6.11 -2.69 6.47
N LYS A 53 -7.12 -3.54 6.68
CA LYS A 53 -7.54 -4.01 8.01
C LYS A 53 -6.41 -4.73 8.75
N THR A 54 -5.67 -5.58 8.04
CA THR A 54 -4.55 -6.34 8.62
C THR A 54 -3.39 -5.42 8.99
N LEU A 55 -3.01 -4.49 8.10
CA LEU A 55 -1.95 -3.51 8.35
C LEU A 55 -2.30 -2.59 9.52
N GLN A 56 -3.55 -2.15 9.62
CA GLN A 56 -4.02 -1.34 10.73
C GLN A 56 -3.79 -2.05 12.06
N ALA A 57 -4.09 -3.36 12.15
CA ALA A 57 -3.85 -4.13 13.37
C ALA A 57 -2.36 -4.20 13.78
N PHE A 58 -1.44 -4.29 12.82
CA PHE A 58 0.01 -4.24 13.11
C PHE A 58 0.45 -2.86 13.60
N ILE A 59 -0.05 -1.80 12.96
CA ILE A 59 0.26 -0.40 13.31
C ILE A 59 -0.28 -0.07 14.70
N ASP A 60 -1.53 -0.43 14.99
CA ASP A 60 -2.17 -0.20 16.29
C ASP A 60 -1.44 -0.93 17.43
N ALA A 61 -0.88 -2.11 17.14
CA ALA A 61 -0.10 -2.89 18.09
C ALA A 61 1.38 -2.45 18.16
N GLU A 62 1.81 -1.48 17.35
CA GLU A 62 3.22 -1.06 17.21
C GLU A 62 4.17 -2.25 16.92
N THR A 63 3.69 -3.21 16.14
CA THR A 63 4.43 -4.44 15.81
C THR A 63 4.94 -4.44 14.37
N PRO A 64 6.06 -5.14 14.08
CA PRO A 64 6.52 -5.30 12.71
C PRO A 64 5.46 -5.95 11.82
N ILE A 65 5.21 -5.34 10.65
CA ILE A 65 4.31 -5.90 9.64
C ILE A 65 4.93 -7.20 9.12
N THR A 66 4.26 -8.32 9.39
CA THR A 66 4.72 -9.65 8.98
C THR A 66 3.92 -10.12 7.77
N MET A 67 4.61 -10.55 6.72
CA MET A 67 4.00 -11.14 5.53
C MET A 67 4.52 -12.56 5.30
N VAL A 68 3.62 -13.45 4.89
CA VAL A 68 3.95 -14.82 4.49
C VAL A 68 3.72 -14.94 2.99
N LEU A 69 4.76 -15.32 2.25
CA LEU A 69 4.68 -15.60 0.82
C LEU A 69 4.86 -17.11 0.60
N PRO A 70 3.78 -17.87 0.36
CA PRO A 70 3.89 -19.26 -0.05
C PRO A 70 4.49 -19.31 -1.45
N ALA A 71 5.79 -19.61 -1.52
CA ALA A 71 6.54 -19.72 -2.76
C ALA A 71 7.58 -20.84 -2.62
N PHE A 72 8.24 -21.17 -3.72
CA PHE A 72 9.32 -22.16 -3.78
C PHE A 72 8.86 -23.58 -3.39
N PRO A 73 7.88 -24.17 -4.10
CA PRO A 73 7.41 -25.52 -3.79
C PRO A 73 8.58 -26.50 -3.88
N PHE A 74 9.11 -26.76 -5.07
CA PHE A 74 10.34 -27.51 -5.34
C PHE A 74 10.83 -27.13 -6.75
N LYS A 75 12.06 -27.49 -7.12
CA LYS A 75 12.51 -27.38 -8.52
C LYS A 75 11.61 -28.27 -9.41
N SER A 76 11.38 -27.85 -10.65
CA SER A 76 10.71 -28.70 -11.63
C SER A 76 11.46 -30.03 -11.74
N PRO A 77 10.76 -31.18 -11.75
CA PRO A 77 11.39 -32.50 -11.88
C PRO A 77 11.95 -32.74 -13.30
N ASN A 78 11.81 -31.77 -14.21
CA ASN A 78 12.24 -31.93 -15.60
C ASN A 78 13.77 -31.89 -15.70
N ASN A 79 14.37 -33.04 -15.99
CA ASN A 79 15.81 -33.22 -16.22
C ASN A 79 16.12 -33.22 -17.74
N ASP A 80 15.49 -32.36 -18.54
CA ASP A 80 15.88 -32.18 -19.94
C ASP A 80 17.28 -31.55 -20.01
N ASP A 81 18.30 -32.40 -19.84
CA ASP A 81 19.67 -32.20 -20.27
C ASP A 81 19.60 -32.17 -21.80
N LYS A 82 19.76 -30.98 -22.38
CA LYS A 82 19.64 -30.77 -23.81
C LYS A 82 21.02 -30.66 -24.45
#